data_AF-A0A438F4D6-F1
#
_entry.id   AF-A0A438F4D6-F1
#
_cell.length_a   1.000
_cell.length_b   1.000
_cell.length_c   1.000
_cell.angle_alpha   90.00
_cell.angle_beta   90.00
_cell.angle_gamma   90.00
#
_symmetry.space_group_name_H-M   'P 1'
#
loop_
_entity.id
_entity.type
_entity.pdbx_description
1 polymer ?
#
loop_
_entity_poly.entity_id
_entity_poly.type
_entity_poly.pdbx_seq_one_letter_code
_entity_poly.pdbx_strand_id
1 'polypeptide(L)'
;MLWLLPGEDRMEDVIEAADEKSELVLDQLAGDKAMEDLMYELDKAVEQGVVTLQAYIKEVRITAREQFFNRAMLLKLKGPTYSIGFIELKG
;
A
#
# COMPACT_ATOMS: atom_id res chain seq x y z
N MET A 1 13.46 34.55 11.49
CA MET A 1 13.49 34.60 10.01
C MET A 1 14.40 33.48 9.54
N LEU A 2 13.84 32.27 9.50
CA LEU A 2 14.48 31.07 8.98
C LEU A 2 13.94 30.94 7.55
N TRP A 3 14.83 31.04 6.58
CA TRP A 3 14.47 30.97 5.17
C TRP A 3 13.93 29.57 4.86
N LEU A 4 12.71 29.54 4.35
CA LEU A 4 12.11 28.41 3.64
C LEU A 4 13.12 27.89 2.61
N LEU A 5 13.60 26.66 2.80
CA LEU A 5 14.29 25.95 1.73
C LEU A 5 13.24 25.62 0.66
N PRO A 6 13.39 26.13 -0.57
CA PRO A 6 12.48 25.80 -1.66
C PRO A 6 12.78 24.36 -2.11
N GLY A 7 11.74 23.54 -2.14
CA GLY A 7 11.71 22.29 -2.90
C GLY A 7 12.77 21.29 -2.46
N GLU A 8 12.47 20.53 -1.41
CA GLU A 8 12.94 19.16 -1.40
C GLU A 8 12.16 18.47 -2.51
N ASP A 9 12.71 18.46 -3.73
CA ASP A 9 12.24 17.65 -4.84
C ASP A 9 12.41 16.20 -4.39
N ARG A 10 11.46 15.71 -3.59
CA ARG A 10 11.39 14.31 -3.22
C ARG A 10 11.20 13.58 -4.54
N MET A 11 12.00 12.55 -4.80
CA MET A 11 11.89 11.79 -6.06
C MET A 11 10.46 11.27 -6.30
N GLU A 12 9.68 11.14 -5.22
CA GLU A 12 8.24 10.86 -5.20
C GLU A 12 7.41 11.83 -6.09
N ASP A 13 7.81 13.09 -6.21
CA ASP A 13 7.04 14.14 -6.90
C ASP A 13 7.42 14.25 -8.41
N VAL A 14 8.41 13.48 -8.87
CA VAL A 14 8.90 13.50 -10.27
C VAL A 14 8.04 12.62 -11.19
N ILE A 15 7.33 11.65 -10.63
CA ILE A 15 6.48 10.70 -11.36
C ILE A 15 5.08 10.74 -10.75
N GLU A 16 4.15 11.40 -11.43
CA GLU A 16 2.75 11.51 -11.01
C GLU A 16 1.88 10.50 -11.77
N ALA A 17 0.76 10.11 -11.16
CA ALA A 17 -0.25 9.29 -11.82
C ALA A 17 -0.92 10.06 -12.96
N ALA A 18 -1.36 9.34 -14.00
CA ALA A 18 -1.96 9.96 -15.19
C ALA A 18 -3.31 10.67 -14.93
N ASP A 19 -4.03 10.25 -13.87
CA ASP A 19 -5.28 10.86 -13.42
C ASP A 19 -5.49 10.61 -11.91
N GLU A 20 -6.37 11.38 -11.27
CA GLU A 20 -6.74 11.27 -9.84
C GLU A 20 -7.21 9.84 -9.47
N LYS A 21 -7.81 9.13 -10.44
CA LYS A 21 -8.27 7.76 -10.25
C LYS A 21 -7.10 6.78 -10.17
N SER A 22 -6.07 6.97 -10.99
CA SER A 22 -4.86 6.17 -11.05
C SER A 22 -3.99 6.42 -9.83
N GLU A 23 -3.93 7.66 -9.35
CA GLU A 23 -3.30 8.01 -8.07
C GLU A 23 -3.94 7.23 -6.92
N LEU A 24 -5.28 7.28 -6.83
CA LEU A 24 -6.02 6.52 -5.83
C LEU A 24 -5.81 5.00 -5.97
N VAL A 25 -5.70 4.47 -7.19
CA VAL A 25 -5.40 3.04 -7.40
C VAL A 25 -3.98 2.71 -6.94
N LEU A 26 -3.00 3.57 -7.21
CA LEU A 26 -1.62 3.39 -6.77
C LEU A 26 -1.51 3.41 -5.24
N ASP A 27 -2.15 4.37 -4.57
CA ASP A 27 -2.15 4.46 -3.11
C ASP A 27 -2.75 3.22 -2.45
N GLN A 28 -3.89 2.74 -2.98
CA GLN A 28 -4.56 1.57 -2.43
C GLN A 28 -3.75 0.28 -2.69
N LEU A 29 -3.06 0.18 -3.82
CA LEU A 29 -2.13 -0.93 -4.11
C LEU A 29 -0.88 -0.88 -3.23
N ALA A 30 -0.31 0.31 -3.04
CA ALA A 30 0.85 0.51 -2.16
C ALA A 30 0.48 0.14 -0.72
N GLY A 31 -0.68 0.58 -0.26
CA GLY A 31 -1.24 0.21 1.04
C GLY A 31 -1.42 -1.30 1.20
N ASP A 32 -2.05 -1.98 0.23
CA ASP A 32 -2.22 -3.45 0.29
C ASP A 32 -0.88 -4.19 0.38
N LYS A 33 0.11 -3.78 -0.43
CA LYS A 33 1.45 -4.38 -0.42
C LYS A 33 2.23 -4.12 0.87
N ALA A 34 2.20 -2.90 1.38
CA ALA A 34 2.87 -2.56 2.63
C ALA A 34 2.31 -3.37 3.83
N MET A 35 1.03 -3.72 3.79
CA MET A 35 0.42 -4.58 4.81
C MET A 35 0.91 -6.03 4.73
N GLU A 36 1.22 -6.55 3.53
CA GLU A 36 1.83 -7.88 3.37
C GLU A 36 3.25 -7.90 3.96
N ASP A 37 4.05 -6.85 3.71
CA ASP A 37 5.39 -6.70 4.29
C ASP A 37 5.33 -6.60 5.83
N LEU A 38 4.37 -5.85 6.37
CA LEU A 38 4.14 -5.73 7.80
C LEU A 38 3.80 -7.09 8.43
N MET A 39 2.90 -7.87 7.82
CA MET A 39 2.54 -9.20 8.31
C MET A 39 3.75 -10.13 8.37
N TYR A 40 4.58 -10.10 7.33
CA TYR A 40 5.79 -10.91 7.27
C TYR A 40 6.79 -10.57 8.38
N GLU A 41 7.00 -9.29 8.68
CA GLU A 41 7.89 -8.88 9.77
C GLU A 41 7.27 -9.14 11.16
N LEU A 42 5.94 -9.06 11.30
CA LEU A 42 5.23 -9.46 12.53
C LEU A 42 5.37 -10.96 12.81
N ASP A 43 5.29 -11.81 11.77
CA ASP A 43 5.48 -13.25 11.90
C ASP A 43 6.89 -13.56 12.46
N LYS A 44 7.92 -12.95 11.87
CA LYS A 44 9.31 -13.09 12.37
C LYS A 44 9.47 -12.58 13.80
N ALA A 45 8.86 -11.44 14.13
CA ALA A 45 8.99 -10.83 15.45
C ALA A 45 8.39 -11.71 16.56
N VAL A 46 7.34 -12.48 16.23
CA VAL A 46 6.76 -13.48 17.14
C VAL A 46 7.63 -14.72 17.23
N GLU A 47 8.15 -15.23 16.12
CA GLU A 47 9.06 -16.38 16.12
C GLU A 47 10.32 -16.12 16.96
N GLN A 48 10.82 -14.89 16.94
CA GLN A 48 11.97 -14.44 17.73
C GLN A 48 11.62 -14.09 19.19
N GLY A 49 10.33 -14.11 19.55
CA GLY A 49 9.84 -13.77 20.89
C GLY A 49 9.95 -12.29 21.26
N VAL A 50 10.18 -11.41 20.28
CA VAL A 50 10.25 -9.94 20.48
C VAL A 50 8.86 -9.37 20.75
N VAL A 51 7.82 -9.96 20.14
CA VAL A 51 6.42 -9.57 20.30
C VAL A 51 5.64 -10.72 20.95
N THR A 52 4.74 -10.38 21.87
CA THR A 52 3.87 -11.38 22.50
C THR A 52 2.81 -11.88 21.53
N LEU A 53 2.41 -13.15 21.65
CA LEU A 53 1.33 -13.71 20.81
C LEU A 53 0.03 -12.90 20.89
N GLN A 54 -0.28 -12.34 22.06
CA GLN A 54 -1.45 -11.48 22.25
C GLN A 54 -1.36 -10.19 21.41
N ALA A 55 -0.20 -9.54 21.39
CA ALA A 55 0.03 -8.34 20.60
C ALA A 55 -0.03 -8.67 19.10
N TYR A 56 0.57 -9.77 18.67
CA TYR A 56 0.50 -10.25 17.30
C TYR A 56 -0.93 -10.48 16.80
N ILE A 57 -1.75 -11.24 17.54
CA ILE A 57 -3.15 -11.51 17.14
C ILE A 57 -3.98 -10.21 17.09
N LYS A 58 -3.63 -9.21 17.91
CA LYS A 58 -4.25 -7.89 17.84
C LYS A 58 -3.87 -7.18 16.53
N GLU A 59 -2.58 -7.08 16.23
CA GLU A 59 -2.10 -6.37 15.05
C GLU A 59 -2.53 -7.07 13.75
N VAL A 60 -2.43 -8.40 13.65
CA VAL A 60 -2.92 -9.17 12.48
C VAL A 60 -4.38 -8.88 12.17
N ARG A 61 -5.24 -8.74 13.19
CA ARG A 61 -6.66 -8.40 12.98
C ARG A 61 -6.87 -6.99 12.46
N ILE A 62 -6.06 -6.03 12.90
CA ILE A 62 -6.12 -4.64 12.43
C ILE A 62 -5.64 -4.59 10.97
N THR A 63 -4.49 -5.17 10.68
CA THR A 63 -3.89 -5.24 9.33
C THR A 63 -4.81 -5.95 8.34
N ALA A 64 -5.39 -7.10 8.70
CA ALA A 64 -6.32 -7.83 7.83
C ALA A 64 -7.60 -7.03 7.52
N ARG A 65 -8.08 -6.23 8.48
CA ARG A 65 -9.22 -5.33 8.25
C ARG A 65 -8.86 -4.24 7.24
N GLU A 66 -7.68 -3.63 7.36
CA GLU A 66 -7.21 -2.59 6.45
C GLU A 66 -6.96 -3.13 5.03
N GLN A 67 -6.33 -4.30 4.89
CA GLN A 67 -6.20 -4.99 3.60
C GLN A 67 -7.56 -5.25 2.94
N PHE A 68 -8.58 -5.65 3.72
CA PHE A 68 -9.92 -5.85 3.18
C PHE A 68 -10.50 -4.55 2.58
N PHE A 69 -10.32 -3.41 3.26
CA PHE A 69 -10.77 -2.11 2.74
C PHE A 69 -10.02 -1.71 1.48
N ASN A 70 -8.69 -1.85 1.47
CA ASN A 70 -7.86 -1.53 0.30
C ASN A 70 -8.26 -2.37 -0.92
N ARG A 71 -8.45 -3.69 -0.73
CA ARG A 71 -8.90 -4.59 -1.80
C ARG A 71 -10.32 -4.29 -2.26
N ALA A 72 -11.25 -4.01 -1.35
CA ALA A 72 -12.62 -3.64 -1.69
C ALA A 72 -12.68 -2.32 -2.47
N MET A 73 -11.85 -1.33 -2.11
CA MET A 73 -11.71 -0.08 -2.83
C MET A 73 -11.14 -0.29 -4.23
N LEU A 74 -10.08 -1.10 -4.37
CA LEU A 74 -9.54 -1.47 -5.67
C LEU A 74 -10.57 -2.15 -6.57
N LEU A 75 -11.40 -3.05 -6.01
CA LEU A 75 -12.49 -3.69 -6.76
C LEU A 75 -13.55 -2.68 -7.22
N LYS A 76 -13.91 -1.70 -6.38
CA LYS A 76 -14.84 -0.62 -6.75
C LYS A 76 -14.26 0.28 -7.84
N LEU A 77 -12.97 0.60 -7.77
CA LEU A 77 -12.28 1.45 -8.74
C LEU A 77 -12.09 0.78 -10.10
N LYS A 78 -11.98 -0.56 -10.13
CA LYS A 78 -11.81 -1.36 -11.35
C LYS A 78 -13.04 -1.35 -12.28
N GLY A 79 -14.25 -1.10 -11.80
CA GLY A 79 -15.47 -1.11 -12.63
C GLY A 79 -15.73 -2.46 -13.34
N PRO A 80 -16.83 -2.61 -14.12
CA PRO A 80 -17.22 -3.91 -14.70
C PRO A 80 -16.36 -4.41 -15.87
N THR A 81 -15.45 -3.61 -16.42
CA THR A 81 -14.57 -4.04 -17.52
C THR A 81 -13.25 -3.27 -17.43
N TYR A 82 -12.13 -3.96 -17.19
CA TYR A 82 -11.04 -4.18 -18.15
C TYR A 82 -9.87 -4.92 -17.45
N SER A 83 -9.23 -5.77 -18.25
CA SER A 83 -8.11 -6.67 -17.96
C SER A 83 -7.13 -6.21 -16.89
N ILE A 84 -6.86 -7.10 -15.93
CA ILE A 84 -5.64 -7.07 -15.13
C ILE A 84 -4.49 -7.58 -16.02
N GLY A 85 -4.13 -6.77 -17.02
CA GLY A 85 -2.95 -6.98 -17.85
C GLY A 85 -1.80 -6.21 -17.22
N PHE A 86 -1.08 -6.83 -16.30
CA PHE A 86 0.29 -6.41 -16.06
C PHE A 86 1.02 -6.47 -17.41
N ILE A 87 1.57 -5.32 -17.84
CA ILE A 87 2.49 -5.15 -18.98
C ILE A 87 1.79 -5.15 -20.36
N GLU A 88 1.56 -3.96 -20.91
CA GLU A 88 1.51 -3.78 -22.37
C GLU A 88 2.91 -4.00 -22.94
N LEU A 89 3.15 -5.12 -23.61
CA LEU A 89 4.22 -5.23 -24.60
C LEU A 89 3.62 -4.88 -25.96
N LYS A 90 4.07 -3.76 -26.53
CA LYS A 90 3.82 -3.41 -27.92
C LYS A 90 4.36 -4.51 -28.84
N GLY A 91 3.50 -5.02 -29.70
CA GLY A 91 3.80 -5.75 -30.93
C GLY A 91 2.82 -5.32 -32.00
#